data_AF-A0A7J8XS93-F1
#
_entry.id   AF-A0A7J8XS93-F1
#
_cell.length_a   1.000
_cell.length_b   1.000
_cell.length_c   1.000
_cell.angle_alpha   90.00
_cell.angle_beta   90.00
_cell.angle_gamma   90.00
#
_symmetry.space_group_name_H-M   'P 1'
#
loop_
_entity.id
_entity.type
_entity.pdbx_description
1 polymer ?
#
loop_
_entity_poly.entity_id
_entity_poly.type
_entity_poly.pdbx_seq_one_letter_code
_entity_poly.pdbx_strand_id
1 'polypeptide(L)'
;MLLFEIIGKRRNLDTNLPESQEWFPRWVWKNTETENHVELMMVCGIEDTDRDTAERMMKTALWCIQYRPESRPLMSIVVKMLEGGVEIPAPSNPFEASSMEPNSNTSTSTDTSSCSESSSLLASSASIHATPVMKKYEIEMVT
;
A
#
# COMPACT_ATOMS: atom_id res chain seq x y z
N MET A 1 0.98 0.96 8.68
CA MET A 1 0.30 0.24 9.79
C MET A 1 0.46 0.95 11.13
N LEU A 2 1.62 1.51 11.50
CA LEU A 2 1.78 2.27 12.76
C LEU A 2 0.83 3.47 12.92
N LEU A 3 0.58 4.22 11.85
CA LEU A 3 -0.29 5.40 11.92
C LEU A 3 -1.70 5.07 12.39
N PHE A 4 -2.23 3.90 12.01
CA PHE A 4 -3.51 3.41 12.52
C PHE A 4 -3.46 3.12 14.02
N GLU A 5 -2.37 2.56 14.53
CA GLU A 5 -2.24 2.26 15.98
C GLU A 5 -2.15 3.53 16.81
N ILE A 6 -1.51 4.57 16.27
CA ILE A 6 -1.45 5.91 16.91
C ILE A 6 -2.86 6.52 16.97
N ILE A 7 -3.60 6.51 15.85
CA ILE A 7 -4.96 7.06 15.79
C ILE A 7 -5.90 6.29 16.72
N GLY A 8 -5.90 4.96 16.60
CA GLY A 8 -6.82 4.08 17.33
C GLY A 8 -6.47 3.83 18.78
N LYS A 9 -5.26 4.22 19.22
CA LYS A 9 -4.71 3.95 20.57
C LYS A 9 -4.83 2.46 20.96
N ARG A 10 -4.76 1.58 19.97
CA ARG A 10 -4.94 0.12 20.07
C ARG A 10 -4.11 -0.58 18.99
N ARG A 11 -3.87 -1.87 19.17
CA ARG A 11 -3.24 -2.69 18.13
C ARG A 11 -4.14 -2.81 16.91
N ASN A 12 -3.53 -2.97 15.74
CA ASN A 12 -4.29 -3.15 14.49
C ASN A 12 -5.19 -4.40 14.50
N LEU A 13 -4.79 -5.45 15.21
CA LEU A 13 -5.60 -6.64 15.46
C LEU A 13 -5.84 -6.80 16.96
N ASP A 14 -7.10 -6.88 17.35
CA ASP A 14 -7.50 -7.12 18.74
C ASP A 14 -8.77 -7.98 18.80
N THR A 15 -8.55 -9.24 19.12
CA THR A 15 -9.57 -10.29 19.24
C THR A 15 -10.56 -10.07 20.38
N ASN A 16 -10.32 -9.09 21.26
CA ASN A 16 -11.23 -8.75 22.36
C ASN A 16 -12.33 -7.76 21.94
N LEU A 17 -12.25 -7.20 20.73
CA LEU A 17 -13.26 -6.32 20.18
C LEU A 17 -14.33 -7.09 19.38
N PRO A 18 -15.48 -6.46 19.09
CA PRO A 18 -16.44 -7.00 18.14
C PRO A 18 -15.76 -7.35 16.81
N GLU A 19 -16.22 -8.40 16.13
CA GLU A 19 -15.67 -8.87 14.85
C GLU A 19 -15.55 -7.74 13.81
N SER A 20 -16.51 -6.81 13.80
CA SER A 20 -16.48 -5.65 12.91
C SER A 20 -15.31 -4.69 13.16
N GLN A 21 -14.74 -4.68 14.38
CA GLN A 21 -13.68 -3.80 14.85
C GLN A 21 -12.35 -4.53 15.14
N GLU A 22 -12.34 -5.87 15.05
CA GLU A 22 -11.19 -6.71 15.37
C GLU A 22 -9.95 -6.27 14.57
N TRP A 23 -10.12 -6.06 13.26
CA TRP A 23 -9.07 -5.52 12.39
C TRP A 23 -9.29 -4.04 12.08
N PHE A 24 -8.56 -3.21 12.82
CA PHE A 24 -8.77 -1.76 12.86
C PHE A 24 -8.62 -1.06 11.50
N PRO A 25 -7.62 -1.33 10.63
CA PRO A 25 -7.53 -0.68 9.32
C PRO A 25 -8.76 -0.88 8.44
N ARG A 26 -9.39 -2.07 8.49
CA ARG A 26 -10.59 -2.37 7.71
C ARG A 26 -11.84 -1.76 8.30
N TRP A 27 -11.91 -1.72 9.62
CA TRP A 27 -12.97 -0.98 10.30
C TRP A 27 -12.89 0.52 9.97
N VAL A 28 -11.69 1.12 9.94
CA VAL A 28 -11.49 2.53 9.55
C VAL A 28 -11.97 2.79 8.13
N TRP A 29 -11.61 1.91 7.18
CA TRP A 29 -12.09 2.03 5.80
C TRP A 29 -13.62 1.99 5.72
N LYS A 30 -14.26 1.02 6.37
CA LYS A 30 -15.73 0.89 6.35
C LYS A 30 -16.42 2.16 6.83
N ASN A 31 -15.93 2.76 7.92
CA ASN A 31 -16.50 4.01 8.44
C ASN A 31 -16.21 5.21 7.54
N THR A 32 -15.06 5.22 6.85
CA THR A 32 -14.72 6.25 5.87
C THR A 32 -15.62 6.17 4.64
N GLU A 33 -15.94 4.96 4.17
CA GLU A 33 -16.83 4.71 3.03
C GLU A 33 -18.28 5.10 3.33
N THR A 34 -18.73 4.89 4.56
CA THR A 34 -20.09 5.26 4.99
C THR A 34 -20.20 6.69 5.54
N GLU A 35 -19.13 7.51 5.42
CA GLU A 35 -19.03 8.85 6.00
C GLU A 35 -19.34 8.92 7.52
N ASN A 36 -19.17 7.80 8.23
CA ASN A 36 -19.45 7.68 9.66
C ASN A 36 -18.20 8.04 10.49
N HIS A 37 -17.82 9.31 10.42
CA HIS A 37 -16.66 9.82 11.16
C HIS A 37 -16.90 9.91 12.67
N VAL A 38 -18.16 10.07 13.09
CA VAL A 38 -18.56 10.26 14.50
C VAL A 38 -18.24 9.02 15.34
N GLU A 39 -18.66 7.83 14.88
CA GLU A 39 -18.37 6.57 15.59
C GLU A 39 -16.85 6.36 15.70
N LEU A 40 -16.15 6.65 14.61
CA LEU A 40 -14.72 6.48 14.54
C LEU A 40 -13.96 7.39 15.52
N MET A 41 -14.38 8.65 15.63
CA MET A 41 -13.83 9.61 16.60
C MET A 41 -14.12 9.21 18.04
N MET A 42 -15.35 8.76 18.32
CA MET A 42 -15.74 8.29 19.65
C MET A 42 -14.88 7.09 20.09
N VAL A 43 -14.74 6.06 19.26
CA VAL A 43 -13.96 4.85 19.59
C VAL A 43 -12.47 5.16 19.80
N CYS A 44 -11.91 6.08 19.01
CA CYS A 44 -10.51 6.47 19.14
C CYS A 44 -10.27 7.50 20.26
N GLY A 45 -11.33 8.02 20.88
CA GLY A 45 -11.25 9.11 21.86
C GLY A 45 -10.57 10.34 21.27
N ILE A 46 -11.02 10.77 20.09
CA ILE A 46 -10.59 11.98 19.40
C ILE A 46 -11.54 13.11 19.79
N GLU A 47 -10.99 14.23 20.24
CA GLU A 47 -11.76 15.43 20.54
C GLU A 47 -12.20 16.15 19.25
N ASP A 48 -13.31 16.88 19.30
CA ASP A 48 -13.83 17.63 18.14
C ASP A 48 -12.83 18.69 17.62
N THR A 49 -11.96 19.18 18.49
CA THR A 49 -10.85 20.10 18.17
C THR A 49 -9.80 19.46 17.26
N ASP A 50 -9.58 18.15 17.39
CA ASP A 50 -8.60 17.38 16.63
C ASP A 50 -9.22 16.65 15.41
N ARG A 51 -10.50 16.88 15.16
CA ARG A 51 -11.29 16.22 14.11
C ARG A 51 -10.59 16.22 12.75
N ASP A 52 -10.18 17.40 12.29
CA ASP A 52 -9.56 17.58 10.97
C ASP A 52 -8.18 16.94 10.89
N THR A 53 -7.42 16.97 11.99
CA THR A 53 -6.11 16.31 12.09
C THR A 53 -6.27 14.81 12.02
N ALA A 54 -7.23 14.25 12.76
CA ALA A 54 -7.48 12.82 12.77
C ALA A 54 -7.97 12.31 11.40
N GLU A 55 -8.89 13.04 10.76
CA GLU A 55 -9.37 12.72 9.42
C GLU A 55 -8.22 12.69 8.39
N ARG A 56 -7.34 13.71 8.45
CA ARG A 56 -6.12 13.77 7.62
C ARG A 56 -5.19 12.58 7.88
N MET A 57 -4.98 12.21 9.14
CA MET A 57 -4.16 11.05 9.50
C MET A 57 -4.78 9.75 8.97
N MET A 58 -6.11 9.58 9.05
CA MET A 58 -6.82 8.40 8.54
C MET A 58 -6.69 8.29 7.03
N LYS A 59 -6.95 9.37 6.29
CA LYS A 59 -6.78 9.40 4.82
C LYS A 59 -5.34 9.07 4.43
N THR A 60 -4.36 9.66 5.12
CA THR A 60 -2.94 9.36 4.91
C THR A 60 -2.64 7.88 5.17
N ALA A 61 -3.15 7.32 6.27
CA ALA A 61 -2.94 5.93 6.63
C ALA A 61 -3.53 4.97 5.58
N LEU A 62 -4.71 5.28 5.04
CA LEU A 62 -5.39 4.52 3.98
C LEU A 62 -4.62 4.57 2.64
N TRP A 63 -4.03 5.70 2.28
CA TRP A 63 -3.12 5.80 1.13
C TRP A 63 -1.86 4.93 1.29
N CYS A 64 -1.31 4.87 2.51
CA CYS A 64 -0.10 4.08 2.78
C CYS A 64 -0.31 2.56 2.72
N ILE A 65 -1.55 2.07 2.79
CA ILE A 65 -1.86 0.63 2.82
C ILE A 65 -2.54 0.11 1.56
N GLN A 66 -2.55 0.91 0.49
CA GLN A 66 -3.06 0.48 -0.81
C GLN A 66 -2.47 -0.86 -1.22
N TYR A 67 -3.31 -1.73 -1.78
CA TYR A 67 -2.90 -3.06 -2.23
C TYR A 67 -1.73 -2.95 -3.23
N ARG A 68 -1.87 -2.06 -4.22
CA ARG A 68 -0.83 -1.77 -5.22
C ARG A 68 0.29 -0.91 -4.62
N PRO A 69 1.56 -1.35 -4.70
CA PRO A 69 2.70 -0.56 -4.23
C PRO A 69 2.81 0.80 -4.94
N GLU A 70 2.46 0.87 -6.21
CA GLU A 70 2.57 2.07 -7.05
C GLU A 70 1.59 3.16 -6.63
N SER A 71 0.49 2.77 -5.97
CA SER A 71 -0.51 3.69 -5.43
C SER A 71 -0.11 4.25 -4.07
N ARG A 72 0.94 3.73 -3.42
CA ARG A 72 1.38 4.20 -2.10
C ARG A 72 2.23 5.46 -2.27
N PRO A 73 1.96 6.53 -1.51
CA PRO A 73 2.75 7.74 -1.58
C PRO A 73 4.17 7.53 -1.04
N LEU A 74 5.13 8.27 -1.60
CA LEU A 74 6.49 8.36 -1.05
C LEU A 74 6.45 8.96 0.36
N MET A 75 7.39 8.56 1.23
CA MET A 75 7.46 9.08 2.60
C MET A 75 7.58 10.61 2.67
N SER A 76 8.27 11.24 1.73
CA SER A 76 8.35 12.70 1.64
C SER A 76 6.99 13.36 1.39
N ILE A 77 6.12 12.69 0.64
CA ILE A 77 4.74 13.14 0.41
C ILE A 77 3.88 12.84 1.63
N VAL A 78 4.03 11.68 2.26
CA VAL A 78 3.34 11.33 3.52
C VAL A 78 3.58 12.39 4.60
N VAL A 79 4.82 12.88 4.76
CA VAL A 79 5.12 13.95 5.72
C VAL A 79 4.35 15.23 5.38
N LYS A 80 4.38 15.68 4.11
CA LYS A 80 3.62 16.86 3.67
C LYS A 80 2.11 16.69 3.86
N MET A 81 1.59 15.48 3.63
CA MET A 81 0.19 15.14 3.85
C MET A 81 -0.17 15.29 5.34
N LEU A 82 0.69 14.83 6.26
CA LEU A 82 0.49 14.94 7.70
C LEU A 82 0.65 16.37 8.23
N GLU A 83 1.61 17.14 7.71
CA GLU A 83 1.82 18.55 8.05
C GLU A 83 0.72 19.48 7.52
N GLY A 84 -0.17 18.96 6.66
CA GLY A 84 -1.23 19.75 6.02
C GLY A 84 -0.74 20.65 4.88
N GLY A 85 0.48 20.41 4.36
CA GLY A 85 1.05 21.15 3.24
C GLY A 85 0.48 20.76 1.87
N VAL A 86 -0.29 19.67 1.80
CA VAL A 86 -1.03 19.23 0.61
C VAL A 86 -2.41 18.73 1.00
N GLU A 87 -3.39 18.94 0.11
CA GLU A 87 -4.71 18.32 0.24
C GLU A 87 -4.62 16.82 -0.08
N ILE A 88 -5.39 16.02 0.64
CA ILE A 88 -5.40 14.56 0.49
C ILE A 88 -6.69 14.14 -0.21
N PRO A 89 -6.62 13.64 -1.46
CA PRO A 89 -7.80 13.10 -2.11
C PRO A 89 -8.32 11.85 -1.39
N ALA A 90 -9.59 11.53 -1.61
CA ALA A 90 -10.18 10.30 -1.08
C ALA A 90 -9.41 9.07 -1.60
N PRO A 91 -8.91 8.18 -0.72
CA PRO A 91 -8.19 6.98 -1.13
C PRO A 91 -9.15 5.96 -1.77
N SER A 92 -8.65 5.19 -2.73
CA SER A 92 -9.35 3.99 -3.22
C SER A 92 -9.40 2.90 -2.15
N ASN A 93 -10.28 1.90 -2.32
CA ASN A 93 -10.38 0.79 -1.37
C ASN A 93 -9.06 0.00 -1.30
N PRO A 94 -8.31 0.06 -0.18
CA PRO A 94 -7.03 -0.64 -0.08
C PRO A 94 -7.18 -2.16 0.01
N PHE A 95 -8.40 -2.67 0.21
CA PHE A 95 -8.69 -4.10 0.38
C PHE A 95 -9.39 -4.74 -0.81
N GLU A 96 -9.67 -3.97 -1.86
CA GLU A 96 -10.07 -4.52 -3.15
C GLU A 96 -8.81 -4.93 -3.91
N ALA A 97 -8.60 -6.24 -4.00
CA ALA A 97 -7.70 -6.77 -5.00
C ALA A 97 -8.36 -6.53 -6.35
N SER A 98 -7.84 -5.57 -7.12
CA SER A 98 -8.27 -5.35 -8.49
C SER A 98 -8.24 -6.68 -9.24
N SER A 99 -9.39 -7.07 -9.78
CA SER A 99 -9.44 -8.00 -10.89
C SER A 99 -8.41 -7.56 -11.94
N MET A 100 -7.51 -8.46 -12.32
CA MET A 100 -6.72 -8.28 -13.53
C MET A 100 -7.72 -8.16 -14.68
N GLU A 101 -7.79 -7.00 -15.32
CA GLU A 101 -8.35 -6.91 -16.67
C GLU A 101 -7.47 -7.78 -17.58
N PRO A 102 -8.01 -8.86 -18.19
CA PRO A 102 -7.24 -9.62 -19.15
C PRO A 102 -7.16 -8.79 -20.43
N ASN A 103 -5.97 -8.24 -20.70
CA ASN A 103 -5.67 -7.66 -22.00
C ASN A 103 -5.56 -8.80 -23.03
N SER A 104 -6.70 -9.29 -23.53
CA SER A 104 -6.75 -10.22 -24.65
C SER A 104 -6.88 -9.44 -25.95
N ASN A 105 -5.74 -8.94 -26.44
CA ASN A 105 -5.55 -8.69 -27.86
C ASN A 105 -5.44 -10.05 -28.58
N THR A 106 -6.58 -10.73 -28.73
CA THR A 106 -6.73 -11.91 -29.58
C THR A 106 -6.45 -11.52 -31.03
N SER A 107 -5.20 -11.68 -31.46
CA SER A 107 -4.83 -11.78 -32.86
C SER A 107 -4.69 -13.27 -33.16
N THR A 108 -5.79 -13.87 -33.62
CA THR A 108 -5.83 -15.22 -34.17
C THR A 108 -4.92 -15.30 -35.40
N SER A 109 -3.87 -16.10 -35.33
CA SER A 109 -3.28 -16.83 -36.48
C SER A 109 -2.33 -17.90 -35.93
N THR A 110 -2.88 -19.10 -35.78
CA THR A 110 -2.13 -20.36 -35.71
C THR A 110 -1.48 -20.62 -37.06
N ASP A 111 -0.18 -20.90 -37.08
CA ASP A 111 0.39 -22.03 -37.82
C ASP A 111 1.78 -22.38 -37.28
N THR A 112 2.10 -23.67 -37.31
CA THR A 112 3.07 -24.36 -36.46
C THR A 112 4.30 -24.79 -37.25
N SER A 113 5.44 -24.86 -36.55
CA SER A 113 6.67 -25.64 -36.80
C SER A 113 7.72 -25.12 -37.78
N SER A 114 8.92 -24.86 -37.25
CA SER A 114 10.13 -25.65 -37.52
C SER A 114 11.35 -24.99 -36.83
N CYS A 115 12.21 -25.81 -36.23
CA CYS A 115 13.49 -25.43 -35.65
C CYS A 115 14.57 -25.26 -36.71
N SER A 116 15.37 -24.19 -36.62
CA SER A 116 16.74 -24.15 -37.15
C SER A 116 17.52 -23.00 -36.52
N GLU A 117 18.63 -23.37 -35.89
CA GLU A 117 19.75 -22.56 -35.44
C GLU A 117 20.26 -21.57 -36.52
N SER A 118 20.51 -20.30 -36.13
CA SER A 118 21.82 -19.63 -36.26
C SER A 118 21.74 -18.11 -35.98
N SER A 119 22.84 -17.61 -35.42
CA SER A 119 23.06 -16.30 -34.80
C SER A 119 23.00 -15.08 -35.73
N SER A 120 22.67 -13.91 -35.16
CA SER A 120 23.37 -12.66 -35.49
C SER A 120 23.23 -11.62 -34.38
N LEU A 121 24.38 -11.15 -33.90
CA LEU A 121 24.57 -10.01 -33.01
C LEU A 121 24.15 -8.72 -33.69
N LEU A 122 23.36 -7.86 -33.04
CA LEU A 122 23.53 -6.41 -33.13
C LEU A 122 23.19 -5.77 -31.79
N ALA A 123 24.23 -5.14 -31.22
CA ALA A 123 24.18 -4.34 -30.03
C ALA A 123 23.37 -3.05 -30.27
N SER A 124 22.53 -2.68 -29.31
CA SER A 124 22.32 -1.29 -28.95
C SER A 124 21.96 -1.19 -27.47
N SER A 125 22.80 -0.44 -26.78
CA SER A 125 22.99 -0.28 -25.35
C SER A 125 22.05 0.75 -24.72
N ALA A 126 21.53 0.47 -23.53
CA ALA A 126 21.48 1.43 -22.40
C ALA A 126 20.97 0.78 -21.09
N SER A 127 21.91 0.49 -20.18
CA SER A 127 21.84 0.46 -18.71
C SER A 127 20.68 -0.27 -18.00
N ILE A 128 20.84 -1.59 -17.78
CA ILE A 128 20.22 -2.25 -16.62
C ILE A 128 21.16 -2.02 -15.43
N HIS A 129 20.77 -1.14 -14.52
CA HIS A 129 21.43 -1.03 -13.23
C HIS A 129 21.06 -2.26 -12.39
N ALA A 130 21.84 -3.34 -12.55
CA ALA A 130 21.79 -4.46 -11.64
C ALA A 130 22.23 -3.97 -10.24
N THR A 131 21.42 -4.28 -9.23
CA THR A 131 21.76 -4.05 -7.82
C THR A 131 22.89 -4.99 -7.39
N PRO A 132 23.80 -4.55 -6.50
CA PRO A 132 24.93 -5.38 -6.11
C PRO A 132 24.49 -6.54 -5.20
N VAL A 133 25.01 -7.72 -5.51
CA VAL A 133 24.92 -8.94 -4.71
C VAL A 133 25.45 -8.69 -3.30
N MET A 134 24.64 -9.02 -2.29
CA MET A 134 25.02 -8.91 -0.87
C MET A 134 26.26 -9.78 -0.58
N LYS A 135 27.31 -9.17 -0.02
CA LYS A 135 28.48 -9.91 0.46
C LYS A 135 28.09 -10.75 1.67
N LYS A 136 28.35 -12.06 1.60
CA LYS A 136 28.24 -13.01 2.72
C LYS A 136 29.32 -12.66 3.74
N TYR A 137 28.94 -12.24 4.94
CA TYR A 137 29.87 -12.10 6.07
C TYR A 137 29.89 -13.44 6.82
N GLU A 138 31.04 -14.09 6.86
CA GLU A 138 31.27 -15.23 7.76
C GLU A 138 31.69 -14.68 9.13
N ILE A 139 30.98 -15.10 10.18
CA ILE A 139 31.29 -14.75 11.56
C ILE A 139 32.16 -15.88 12.10
N GLU A 140 33.45 -15.62 12.29
CA GLU A 140 34.32 -16.52 13.04
C GLU A 140 34.03 -16.37 14.54
N MET A 141 33.80 -17.49 15.20
CA MET A 141 33.68 -17.57 16.66
C MET A 141 35.08 -17.72 17.25
N VAL A 142 35.51 -16.75 18.05
CA VAL A 142 36.76 -16.82 18.81
C VAL A 142 36.53 -17.68 20.05
N THR A 143 37.29 -18.77 20.17
CA THR A 143 37.50 -19.55 21.40
C THR A 143 38.98 -19.74 21.63
#